data_AF-A0A2G9MWI6-F1
#
_entry.id   AF-A0A2G9MWI6-F1
#
_cell.length_a   1.000
_cell.length_b   1.000
_cell.length_c   1.000
_cell.angle_alpha   90.00
_cell.angle_beta   90.00
_cell.angle_gamma   90.00
#
_symmetry.space_group_name_H-M   'P 1'
#
loop_
_entity.id
_entity.type
_entity.pdbx_description
1 polymer ?
#
loop_
_entity_poly.entity_id
_entity_poly.type
_entity_poly.pdbx_seq_one_letter_code
_entity_poly.pdbx_strand_id
1 'polypeptide(L)' 'MSKPADLGSLKIGSYILLPVSDQPDGEPCRIVEYDTSKPGKHGAAKARIVGVGVFDGQKRPHVGPVSMQVH' A
#
# COMPACT_ATOMS: atom_id res chain seq x y z
N MET A 1 -0.13 6.62 17.16
CA MET A 1 -0.29 7.60 16.07
C MET A 1 0.29 7.00 14.81
N SER A 2 -0.56 6.69 13.82
CA SER A 2 -0.11 6.36 12.46
C SER A 2 0.47 7.61 11.80
N LYS A 3 1.55 7.46 11.04
CA LYS A 3 2.19 8.57 10.33
C LYS A 3 1.75 8.51 8.87
N PRO A 4 1.13 9.56 8.31
CA PRO A 4 0.83 9.57 6.89
C PRO A 4 2.14 9.44 6.10
N ALA A 5 2.15 8.52 5.14
CA ALA A 5 3.25 8.26 4.24
C ALA A 5 2.71 8.09 2.81
N ASP A 6 3.48 8.56 1.84
CA ASP A 6 3.13 8.36 0.44
C ASP A 6 3.39 6.92 0.03
N LEU A 7 2.50 6.33 -0.76
CA LEU A 7 2.61 4.97 -1.29
C LEU A 7 3.95 4.74 -2.02
N GLY A 8 4.48 5.78 -2.67
CA GLY A 8 5.77 5.80 -3.34
C GLY A 8 6.99 5.73 -2.42
N SER A 9 6.84 6.09 -1.15
CA SER A 9 7.93 6.15 -0.16
C SER A 9 8.06 4.88 0.69
N LEU A 10 7.10 3.96 0.55
CA LEU A 10 7.04 2.73 1.32
C LEU A 10 8.13 1.75 0.91
N LYS A 11 8.54 0.89 1.85
CA LYS A 11 9.53 -0.16 1.63
C LYS A 11 8.96 -1.51 2.03
N ILE A 12 9.54 -2.57 1.47
CA ILE A 12 9.24 -3.93 1.90
C ILE A 12 9.58 -4.06 3.39
N GLY A 13 8.67 -4.65 4.14
CA GLY A 13 8.77 -4.76 5.60
C GLY A 13 8.13 -3.60 6.37
N SER A 14 7.74 -2.50 5.72
CA SER A 14 6.94 -1.46 6.35
C SER A 14 5.54 -1.96 6.70
N TYR A 15 4.97 -1.41 7.77
CA TYR A 15 3.58 -1.63 8.17
C TYR A 15 2.74 -0.44 7.72
N ILE A 16 1.58 -0.73 7.15
CA ILE A 16 0.61 0.26 6.69
C ILE A 16 -0.81 -0.22 7.02
N LEU A 17 -1.73 0.71 7.16
CA LEU A 17 -3.17 0.49 7.22
C LEU A 17 -3.71 0.56 5.79
N LEU A 18 -4.05 -0.60 5.24
CA LEU A 18 -4.69 -0.68 3.92
C LEU A 18 -6.20 -0.53 4.06
N PRO A 19 -6.86 0.34 3.28
CA PRO A 19 -8.31 0.39 3.26
C PRO A 19 -8.86 -0.91 2.66
N VAL A 20 -9.65 -1.64 3.44
CA VAL A 20 -10.34 -2.87 3.04
C VAL A 20 -11.83 -2.60 3.13
N SER A 21 -12.62 -3.10 2.17
CA SER A 21 -14.07 -2.85 2.09
C SER A 21 -14.83 -3.14 3.37
N ASP A 22 -14.33 -4.10 4.15
CA ASP A 22 -15.02 -4.67 5.30
C ASP A 22 -14.60 -4.01 6.63
N GLN A 23 -13.64 -3.07 6.60
CA GLN A 23 -13.13 -2.37 7.77
C GLN A 23 -12.90 -0.87 7.46
N PRO A 24 -13.74 0.04 7.99
CA PRO A 24 -13.61 1.48 7.75
C PRO A 24 -12.31 2.07 8.33
N ASP A 25 -11.73 1.43 9.35
CA ASP A 25 -10.52 1.90 10.03
C ASP A 25 -9.22 1.41 9.35
N GLY A 26 -9.33 0.60 8.28
CA GLY A 26 -8.19 -0.01 7.58
C GLY A 26 -7.61 -1.24 8.29
N GLU A 27 -7.05 -2.16 7.51
CA GLU A 27 -6.41 -3.39 8.01
C GLU A 27 -4.89 -3.19 8.11
N PRO A 28 -4.27 -3.42 9.29
CA PRO A 28 -2.82 -3.36 9.42
C PRO A 28 -2.18 -4.50 8.63
N CYS A 29 -1.38 -4.13 7.65
CA CYS A 29 -0.69 -5.03 6.75
C CYS A 29 0.81 -4.77 6.76
N ARG A 30 1.59 -5.84 6.65
CA ARG A 30 3.03 -5.77 6.37
C ARG A 30 3.27 -5.88 4.87
N ILE A 31 4.02 -4.96 4.28
CA ILE A 31 4.36 -5.01 2.86
C ILE A 31 5.37 -6.14 2.62
N VAL A 32 5.01 -7.10 1.76
CA VAL A 32 5.90 -8.19 1.35
C VAL A 32 6.43 -8.02 -0.07
N GLU A 33 5.70 -7.31 -0.92
CA GLU A 33 6.11 -7.01 -2.29
C GLU A 33 5.83 -5.54 -2.60
N TYR A 34 6.73 -4.92 -3.35
CA TYR A 34 6.66 -3.53 -3.77
C TYR A 34 7.22 -3.39 -5.19
N ASP A 35 6.41 -2.85 -6.09
CA ASP A 35 6.78 -2.55 -7.48
C ASP A 35 6.25 -1.18 -7.87
N THR A 36 6.93 -0.50 -8.80
CA THR A 36 6.45 0.77 -9.36
C THR A 36 6.50 0.73 -10.87
N SER A 37 5.48 1.30 -11.50
CA SER A 37 5.40 1.36 -12.96
C SER A 37 5.00 2.75 -13.43
N LYS A 38 5.54 3.14 -14.59
CA LYS A 38 5.14 4.35 -15.33
C LYS A 38 4.39 3.90 -16.59
N PRO A 39 3.05 3.79 -16.56
CA PRO A 39 2.27 3.19 -17.65
C PRO A 39 2.28 4.01 -18.95
N GLY A 40 2.74 5.27 -18.93
CA GLY A 40 2.89 6.07 -20.14
C GLY A 40 3.91 7.21 -19.95
N LYS A 41 4.30 7.84 -21.07
CA LYS A 41 5.27 8.95 -21.10
C LYS A 41 4.86 10.14 -20.23
N HIS A 42 3.56 10.41 -20.13
CA HIS A 42 2.96 11.49 -19.32
C HIS A 42 2.11 10.96 -18.16
N GLY A 43 2.07 9.64 -17.95
CA GLY A 43 1.24 9.02 -16.92
C GLY A 43 1.87 9.16 -15.53
N ALA A 44 1.04 9.34 -14.51
CA ALA A 44 1.48 9.25 -13.12
C ALA A 44 2.03 7.85 -12.82
N ALA A 45 3.11 7.79 -12.03
CA ALA A 45 3.63 6.52 -11.56
C ALA A 45 2.61 5.83 -10.65
N LYS A 46 2.46 4.52 -10.83
CA LYS A 46 1.62 3.66 -10.00
C LYS A 46 2.51 2.78 -9.14
N ALA A 47 2.23 2.68 -7.85
CA ALA A 47 2.81 1.67 -6.99
C ALA A 47 1.88 0.45 -6.96
N ARG A 48 2.46 -0.74 -7.07
CA ARG A 48 1.79 -2.00 -6.79
C ARG A 48 2.44 -2.58 -5.54
N ILE A 49 1.63 -2.84 -4.53
CA ILE A 49 2.09 -3.42 -3.28
C ILE A 49 1.26 -4.65 -2.95
N VAL A 50 1.90 -5.61 -2.29
CA VAL A 50 1.18 -6.73 -1.66
C VAL A 50 1.42 -6.63 -0.17
N GLY A 51 0.35 -6.36 0.57
CA GLY A 51 0.34 -6.40 2.02
C GLY A 51 -0.08 -7.79 2.52
N VAL A 52 0.47 -8.24 3.63
CA VAL A 52 -0.02 -9.40 4.39
C VAL A 52 -0.66 -8.89 5.66
N GLY A 53 -1.93 -9.21 5.90
CA GLY A 53 -2.64 -8.82 7.11
C GLY A 53 -1.93 -9.35 8.35
N VAL A 54 -1.75 -8.49 9.36
CA VAL A 54 -1.01 -8.86 10.58
C VAL A 54 -1.80 -9.87 11.41
N PHE A 55 -3.13 -9.82 11.37
CA PHE A 55 -3.99 -10.68 12.18
C PHE A 55 -4.45 -11.94 11.45
N ASP A 56 -4.76 -11.84 10.17
CA ASP A 56 -5.33 -12.95 9.41
C ASP A 56 -4.36 -13.62 8.43
N GLY A 57 -3.16 -13.06 8.24
CA GLY A 57 -2.16 -13.57 7.31
C GLY A 57 -2.58 -13.53 5.84
N GLN A 58 -3.69 -12.88 5.49
CA GLN A 58 -4.18 -12.85 4.12
C GLN A 58 -3.41 -11.84 3.28
N LYS A 59 -3.09 -12.23 2.04
CA LYS A 59 -2.44 -11.35 1.06
C LYS A 59 -3.46 -10.42 0.43
N ARG A 60 -3.18 -9.12 0.48
CA ARG A 60 -4.01 -8.04 -0.05
C ARG A 60 -3.18 -7.24 -1.08
N PRO A 61 -3.38 -7.50 -2.39
CA PRO A 61 -2.77 -6.67 -3.41
C PRO A 61 -3.46 -5.31 -3.47
N HIS A 62 -2.68 -4.24 -3.57
CA HIS A 62 -3.19 -2.88 -3.73
C HIS A 62 -2.39 -2.15 -4.81
N VAL A 63 -3.09 -1.40 -5.67
CA VAL A 63 -2.48 -0.60 -6.73
C VAL A 63 -3.03 0.81 -6.68
N GLY A 64 -2.15 1.78 -6.55
CA GLY A 64 -2.53 3.18 -6.44
C GLY A 64 -1.48 4.13 -7.02
N PRO A 65 -1.79 5.42 -7.17
CA PRO A 65 -0.80 6.45 -7.47
C PRO A 65 0.30 6.46 -6.41
N VAL A 66 1.55 6.69 -6.80
CA VAL A 66 2.67 6.81 -5.83
C VAL A 66 2.48 7.97 -4.83
N SER A 67 1.67 8.97 -5.18
CA SER A 67 1.35 10.13 -4.33
C SER A 67 0.12 9.91 -3.44
N MET A 68 -0.45 8.70 -3.42
CA MET A 68 -1.55 8.37 -2.52
C MET A 68 -1.03 8.31 -1.08
N GLN A 69 -1.66 9.01 -0.16
CA GLN A 69 -1.34 8.92 1.26
C GLN A 69 -1.98 7.67 1.88
N VAL A 70 -1.17 6.94 2.64
CA VAL A 70 -1.58 5.83 3.50
C VAL A 70 -1.09 6.07 4.92
N HIS A 71 -1.71 5.41 5.89
CA HIS A 71 -1.43 5.56 7.31
C HIS A 71 -0.72 4.36 7.91
#